data_AF-A0AAW9E9Z6-F1
#
_entry.id   AF-A0AAW9E9Z6-F1
#
_cell.length_a   1.000
_cell.length_b   1.000
_cell.length_c   1.000
_cell.angle_alpha   90.00
_cell.angle_beta   90.00
_cell.angle_gamma   90.00
#
_symmetry.space_group_name_H-M   'P 1'
#
loop_
_entity.id
_entity.type
_entity.pdbx_description
1 polymer ?
#
loop_
_entity_poly.entity_id
_entity_poly.type
_entity_poly.pdbx_seq_one_letter_code
_entity_poly.pdbx_strand_id
1 'polypeptide(L)'
;GEVDDESGELLTEVASAVTAWASTWRIPQFHMFGLPSKGVWRECRRIRGVSIADKLGDIAEKVRASADAGDFAAYIEHQGGPNVKRNLQTLLVARTVADEPNSYDEEVMRIIGLYSPIKSSDL
;
A
#
# COMPACT_ATOMS: atom_id res chain seq x y z
N GLY A 1 -9.08 30.05 -21.25
CA GLY A 1 -8.92 28.74 -20.59
C GLY A 1 -9.84 28.69 -19.40
N GLU A 2 -10.10 27.51 -18.87
CA GLU A 2 -10.75 27.37 -17.56
C GLU A 2 -9.83 27.94 -16.47
N VAL A 3 -10.41 28.56 -15.46
CA VAL A 3 -9.73 29.17 -14.31
C VAL A 3 -10.03 28.38 -13.05
N ASP A 4 -9.05 28.30 -12.16
CA ASP A 4 -9.20 27.70 -10.85
C ASP A 4 -10.10 28.56 -9.95
N ASP A 5 -11.06 27.95 -9.28
CA ASP A 5 -12.03 28.65 -8.44
C ASP A 5 -11.42 29.21 -7.15
N GLU A 6 -10.32 28.64 -6.66
CA GLU A 6 -9.68 29.05 -5.40
C GLU A 6 -8.66 30.18 -5.61
N SER A 7 -7.79 30.04 -6.62
CA SER A 7 -6.70 30.99 -6.89
C SER A 7 -7.03 32.02 -7.97
N GLY A 8 -7.99 31.75 -8.85
CA GLY A 8 -8.29 32.57 -10.02
C GLY A 8 -7.27 32.46 -11.16
N GLU A 9 -6.24 31.62 -11.00
CA GLU A 9 -5.21 31.37 -12.01
C GLU A 9 -5.74 30.46 -13.13
N LEU A 10 -5.10 30.49 -14.31
CA LEU A 10 -5.46 29.57 -15.40
C LEU A 10 -5.16 28.12 -15.00
N LEU A 11 -6.11 27.19 -15.19
CA LEU A 11 -5.90 25.77 -14.87
C LEU A 11 -4.69 25.17 -15.58
N THR A 12 -4.34 25.68 -16.77
CA THR A 12 -3.14 25.27 -17.50
C THR A 12 -1.84 25.63 -16.77
N GLU A 13 -1.82 26.79 -16.11
CA GLU A 13 -0.66 27.26 -15.36
C GLU A 13 -0.56 26.52 -14.03
N VAL A 14 -1.68 26.33 -13.34
CA VAL A 14 -1.77 25.52 -12.11
C VAL A 14 -1.31 24.08 -12.38
N ALA A 15 -1.79 23.44 -13.44
CA ALA A 15 -1.39 22.09 -13.81
C ALA A 15 0.12 21.99 -14.10
N SER A 16 0.68 23.00 -14.78
CA SER A 16 2.12 23.07 -15.05
C SER A 16 2.94 23.21 -13.76
N ALA A 17 2.52 24.09 -12.85
CA ALA A 17 3.18 24.31 -11.56
C ALA A 17 3.13 23.05 -10.67
N VAL A 18 1.96 22.41 -10.58
CA VAL A 18 1.78 21.14 -9.84
C VAL A 18 2.67 20.04 -10.42
N THR A 19 2.74 19.94 -11.75
CA THR A 19 3.59 18.95 -12.42
C THR A 19 5.07 19.21 -12.13
N ALA A 20 5.52 20.47 -12.24
CA ALA A 20 6.89 20.85 -11.94
C ALA A 20 7.27 20.49 -10.51
N TRP A 21 6.43 20.84 -9.52
CA TRP A 21 6.64 20.48 -8.12
C TRP A 21 6.72 18.95 -7.92
N ALA A 22 5.77 18.20 -8.48
CA ALA A 22 5.75 16.75 -8.38
C ALA A 22 7.01 16.11 -8.97
N SER A 23 7.51 16.64 -10.10
CA SER A 23 8.76 16.20 -10.72
C SER A 23 10.00 16.57 -9.90
N THR A 24 10.06 17.79 -9.36
CA THR A 24 11.18 18.25 -8.53
C THR A 24 11.33 17.41 -7.26
N TRP A 25 10.22 17.13 -6.56
CA TRP A 25 10.24 16.45 -5.27
C TRP A 25 9.98 14.96 -5.35
N ARG A 26 9.62 14.45 -6.54
CA ARG A 26 9.19 13.06 -6.78
C ARG A 26 8.00 12.65 -5.90
N ILE A 27 7.09 13.58 -5.63
CA ILE A 27 5.87 13.36 -4.85
C ILE A 27 4.66 13.60 -5.76
N PRO A 28 3.93 12.55 -6.17
CA PRO A 28 2.73 12.71 -7.00
C PRO A 28 1.60 13.43 -6.26
N GLN A 29 0.77 14.16 -7.00
CA GLN A 29 -0.50 14.69 -6.50
C GLN A 29 -1.38 13.54 -5.97
N PHE A 30 -2.05 13.76 -4.84
CA PHE A 30 -2.88 12.76 -4.13
C PHE A 30 -2.12 11.57 -3.51
N HIS A 31 -0.81 11.69 -3.29
CA HIS A 31 -0.09 10.70 -2.49
C HIS A 31 -0.57 10.74 -1.03
N MET A 32 -1.25 9.68 -0.59
CA MET A 32 -1.68 9.54 0.80
C MET A 32 -0.49 9.18 1.70
N PHE A 33 -0.27 9.96 2.76
CA PHE A 33 0.76 9.70 3.76
C PHE A 33 0.18 9.00 4.99
N GLY A 34 1.02 8.22 5.69
CA GLY A 34 0.63 7.60 6.96
C GLY A 34 -0.34 6.43 6.85
N LEU A 35 -0.65 5.93 5.65
CA LEU A 35 -1.54 4.77 5.48
C LEU A 35 -0.76 3.46 5.30
N PRO A 36 -1.32 2.30 5.70
CA PRO A 36 -0.74 1.00 5.41
C PRO A 36 -0.62 0.73 3.91
N SER A 37 0.29 -0.19 3.54
CA SER A 37 0.63 -0.44 2.14
C SER A 37 -0.57 -0.90 1.32
N LYS A 38 -0.84 -0.22 0.19
CA LYS A 38 -1.79 -0.69 -0.83
C LYS A 38 -1.37 -2.01 -1.49
N GLY A 39 -0.09 -2.41 -1.37
CA GLY A 39 0.39 -3.71 -1.84
C GLY A 39 -0.25 -4.86 -1.06
N VAL A 40 -0.24 -4.77 0.27
CA VAL A 40 -0.85 -5.78 1.16
C VAL A 40 -2.35 -5.86 0.91
N TRP A 41 -3.03 -4.71 0.84
CA TRP A 41 -4.45 -4.62 0.47
C TRP A 41 -4.79 -5.41 -0.81
N ARG A 42 -3.99 -5.24 -1.86
CA ARG A 42 -4.18 -5.96 -3.13
C ARG A 42 -3.93 -7.47 -2.99
N GLU A 43 -2.88 -7.87 -2.28
CA GLU A 43 -2.60 -9.29 -2.05
C GLU A 43 -3.72 -9.97 -1.23
N CYS A 44 -4.19 -9.34 -0.16
CA CYS A 44 -5.30 -9.86 0.64
C CYS A 44 -6.55 -10.14 -0.21
N ARG A 45 -6.89 -9.22 -1.14
CA ARG A 45 -8.03 -9.37 -2.06
C ARG A 45 -7.86 -10.45 -3.13
N ARG A 46 -6.66 -10.99 -3.32
CA ARG A 46 -6.45 -12.18 -4.15
C ARG A 46 -6.78 -13.47 -3.40
N ILE A 47 -6.74 -13.45 -2.07
CA ILE A 47 -7.05 -14.61 -1.21
C ILE A 47 -8.54 -14.56 -0.87
N ARG A 48 -9.36 -15.29 -1.64
CA ARG A 48 -10.83 -15.33 -1.48
C ARG A 48 -11.29 -16.68 -0.99
N GLY A 49 -12.28 -16.68 -0.09
CA GLY A 49 -12.92 -17.91 0.40
C GLY A 49 -12.03 -18.80 1.26
N VAL A 50 -10.86 -18.32 1.68
CA VAL A 50 -9.90 -19.05 2.51
C VAL A 50 -9.39 -18.13 3.61
N SER A 51 -9.42 -18.61 4.85
CA SER A 51 -8.85 -17.93 6.01
C SER A 51 -7.33 -18.11 6.03
N ILE A 52 -6.61 -17.06 6.46
CA ILE A 52 -5.17 -17.12 6.73
C ILE A 52 -4.85 -17.28 8.21
N ALA A 53 -5.86 -17.41 9.08
CA ALA A 53 -5.68 -17.48 10.54
C ALA A 53 -4.76 -18.63 10.97
N ASP A 54 -4.93 -19.84 10.39
CA ASP A 54 -4.11 -21.01 10.73
C ASP A 54 -2.62 -20.80 10.50
N LYS A 55 -2.25 -19.92 9.56
CA LYS A 55 -0.85 -19.66 9.17
C LYS A 55 -0.29 -18.39 9.79
N LEU A 56 -1.10 -17.35 9.94
CA LEU A 56 -0.66 -15.99 10.27
C LEU A 56 -1.37 -15.37 11.48
N GLY A 57 -2.33 -16.09 12.09
CA GLY A 57 -3.08 -15.67 13.27
C GLY A 57 -4.35 -14.87 12.96
N ASP A 58 -5.21 -14.75 13.97
CA ASP A 58 -6.54 -14.13 13.84
C ASP A 58 -6.49 -12.65 13.45
N ILE A 59 -5.47 -11.91 13.94
CA ILE A 59 -5.30 -10.49 13.62
C ILE A 59 -4.95 -10.34 12.13
N ALA A 60 -4.11 -11.21 11.59
CA ALA A 60 -3.82 -11.23 10.15
C ALA A 60 -5.08 -11.54 9.33
N GLU A 61 -5.91 -12.49 9.79
CA GLU A 61 -7.18 -12.78 9.13
C GLU A 61 -8.13 -11.58 9.13
N LYS A 62 -8.21 -10.81 10.24
CA LYS A 62 -9.01 -9.56 10.27
C LYS A 62 -8.55 -8.56 9.21
N VAL A 63 -7.24 -8.41 9.00
CA VAL A 63 -6.69 -7.57 7.93
C VAL A 63 -7.13 -8.07 6.55
N ARG A 64 -6.99 -9.38 6.29
CA ARG A 64 -7.39 -9.99 5.02
C ARG A 64 -8.89 -9.84 4.76
N ALA A 65 -9.72 -10.16 5.74
CA ALA A 65 -11.17 -10.09 5.66
C ALA A 65 -11.66 -8.66 5.40
N SER A 66 -11.09 -7.65 6.08
CA SER A 66 -11.41 -6.24 5.83
C SER A 66 -11.10 -5.84 4.40
N ALA A 67 -9.95 -6.28 3.88
CA ALA A 67 -9.55 -6.02 2.49
C ALA A 67 -10.46 -6.70 1.47
N ASP A 68 -10.82 -7.97 1.69
CA ASP A 68 -11.71 -8.74 0.83
C ASP A 68 -13.11 -8.09 0.75
N ALA A 69 -13.64 -7.65 1.90
CA ALA A 69 -14.90 -6.92 2.02
C ALA A 69 -14.87 -5.50 1.40
N GLY A 70 -13.68 -4.94 1.16
CA GLY A 70 -13.54 -3.57 0.67
C GLY A 70 -13.66 -2.50 1.77
N ASP A 71 -13.61 -2.88 3.04
CA ASP A 71 -13.59 -1.96 4.17
C ASP A 71 -12.17 -1.46 4.43
N PHE A 72 -11.84 -0.32 3.82
CA PHE A 72 -10.51 0.25 3.94
C PHE A 72 -10.25 0.86 5.32
N ALA A 73 -11.29 1.34 6.02
CA ALA A 73 -11.14 1.91 7.36
C ALA A 73 -10.79 0.81 8.37
N ALA A 74 -11.53 -0.29 8.37
CA ALA A 74 -11.21 -1.45 9.21
C ALA A 74 -9.84 -2.05 8.86
N TYR A 75 -9.47 -2.06 7.59
CA TYR A 75 -8.13 -2.49 7.18
C TYR A 75 -7.02 -1.62 7.75
N ILE A 76 -7.19 -0.29 7.77
CA ILE A 76 -6.21 0.62 8.37
C ILE A 76 -6.06 0.29 9.86
N GLU A 77 -7.17 0.16 10.57
CA GLU A 77 -7.19 -0.16 12.00
C GLU A 77 -6.52 -1.50 12.30
N HIS A 78 -6.92 -2.55 11.60
CA HIS A 78 -6.36 -3.89 11.79
C HIS A 78 -4.89 -4.00 11.39
N GLN A 79 -4.35 -3.08 10.58
CA GLN A 79 -2.91 -2.98 10.29
C GLN A 79 -2.11 -2.27 11.39
N GLY A 80 -2.75 -1.84 12.47
CA GLY A 80 -2.14 -1.06 13.56
C GLY A 80 -2.42 0.44 13.48
N GLY A 81 -3.33 0.88 12.61
CA GLY A 81 -3.78 2.25 12.50
C GLY A 81 -2.93 3.15 11.58
N PRO A 82 -3.27 4.44 11.47
CA PRO A 82 -2.48 5.39 10.69
C PRO A 82 -1.12 5.66 11.34
N ASN A 83 -0.11 5.93 10.52
CA ASN A 83 1.27 6.26 10.90
C ASN A 83 2.04 5.16 11.66
N VAL A 84 1.51 3.93 11.71
CA VAL A 84 2.22 2.79 12.29
C VAL A 84 3.50 2.47 11.52
N LYS A 85 4.60 2.24 12.26
CA LYS A 85 5.89 1.88 11.67
C LYS A 85 5.73 0.59 10.86
N ARG A 86 6.43 0.51 9.73
CA ARG A 86 6.30 -0.62 8.80
C ARG A 86 6.55 -1.99 9.44
N ASN A 87 7.49 -2.11 10.37
CA ASN A 87 7.80 -3.36 11.06
C ASN A 87 6.81 -3.71 12.20
N LEU A 88 5.89 -2.80 12.53
CA LEU A 88 4.81 -3.00 13.50
C LEU A 88 3.45 -3.13 12.80
N GLN A 89 3.43 -3.14 11.46
CA GLN A 89 2.23 -3.49 10.69
C GLN A 89 1.97 -4.99 10.80
N THR A 90 0.72 -5.39 10.99
CA THR A 90 0.29 -6.79 11.08
C THR A 90 0.68 -7.62 9.86
N LEU A 91 0.55 -7.07 8.65
CA LEU A 91 0.90 -7.78 7.42
C LEU A 91 1.80 -6.96 6.52
N LEU A 92 2.77 -7.64 5.89
CA LEU A 92 3.62 -7.09 4.85
C LEU A 92 3.64 -8.02 3.63
N VAL A 93 3.99 -7.45 2.48
CA VAL A 93 4.16 -8.22 1.24
C VAL A 93 5.49 -8.96 1.26
N ALA A 94 5.44 -10.28 1.09
CA ALA A 94 6.61 -11.13 0.88
C ALA A 94 7.09 -11.01 -0.57
N ARG A 95 8.40 -10.87 -0.75
CA ARG A 95 9.03 -10.74 -2.08
C ARG A 95 10.22 -11.68 -2.18
N THR A 96 10.48 -12.15 -3.40
CA THR A 96 11.69 -12.90 -3.77
C THR A 96 12.31 -12.28 -5.02
N VAL A 97 13.59 -12.53 -5.25
CA VAL A 97 14.23 -12.25 -6.54
C VAL A 97 13.62 -13.20 -7.57
N ALA A 98 13.21 -12.66 -8.71
CA ALA A 98 12.68 -13.45 -9.82
C ALA A 98 13.79 -14.34 -10.40
N ASP A 99 13.42 -15.53 -10.88
CA ASP A 99 14.38 -16.48 -11.45
C ASP A 99 15.08 -15.94 -12.72
N GLU A 100 14.38 -15.08 -13.45
CA GLU A 100 14.87 -14.43 -14.67
C GLU A 100 14.99 -12.91 -14.45
N PRO A 101 16.08 -12.28 -14.90
CA PRO A 101 16.23 -10.84 -14.87
C PRO A 101 15.29 -10.15 -15.89
N ASN A 102 15.18 -8.82 -15.80
CA ASN A 102 14.48 -8.04 -16.83
C ASN A 102 15.28 -8.00 -18.15
N SER A 103 14.74 -7.33 -19.18
CA SER A 103 15.41 -7.15 -20.49
C SER A 103 16.73 -6.37 -20.46
N TYR A 104 17.17 -5.92 -19.28
CA TYR A 104 18.40 -5.18 -19.04
C TYR A 104 19.36 -5.95 -18.11
N ASP A 105 19.12 -7.25 -17.91
CA ASP A 105 19.89 -8.13 -17.02
C ASP A 105 19.89 -7.70 -15.54
N GLU A 106 18.88 -6.94 -15.10
CA GLU A 106 18.72 -6.52 -13.71
C GLU A 106 17.81 -7.48 -12.93
N GLU A 107 18.13 -7.68 -11.64
CA GLU A 107 17.28 -8.42 -10.72
C GLU A 107 15.92 -7.75 -10.52
N VAL A 108 14.85 -8.54 -10.56
CA VAL A 108 13.49 -8.05 -10.35
C VAL A 108 12.87 -8.71 -9.12
N MET A 109 12.32 -7.90 -8.21
CA MET A 109 11.60 -8.41 -7.04
C MET A 109 10.16 -8.79 -7.38
N ARG A 110 9.84 -10.09 -7.31
CA ARG A 110 8.48 -10.63 -7.48
C ARG A 110 7.78 -10.78 -6.13
N ILE A 111 6.49 -10.47 -6.10
CA ILE A 111 5.64 -10.70 -4.92
C ILE A 111 5.24 -12.18 -4.88
N ILE A 112 5.42 -12.82 -3.73
CA ILE A 112 5.12 -14.26 -3.53
C ILE A 112 4.03 -14.51 -2.47
N GLY A 113 3.61 -13.47 -1.76
CA GLY A 113 2.52 -13.59 -0.79
C GLY A 113 2.59 -12.54 0.32
N LEU A 114 2.10 -12.94 1.49
CA LEU A 114 2.00 -12.13 2.69
C LEU A 114 2.74 -12.81 3.85
N TYR A 115 3.28 -12.01 4.77
CA TYR A 115 3.83 -12.48 6.04
C TYR A 115 3.54 -11.47 7.15
N SER A 116 3.52 -11.94 8.40
CA SER A 116 3.48 -11.06 9.58
C SER A 116 4.91 -10.79 10.07
N PRO A 117 5.33 -9.52 10.20
CA PRO A 117 6.63 -9.18 10.79
C PRO A 117 6.60 -9.21 12.33
N ILE A 118 5.41 -9.20 12.95
CA ILE A 118 5.23 -9.21 14.40
C ILE A 118 5.39 -10.64 14.89
N LYS A 119 6.29 -10.87 15.85
CA LYS A 119 6.48 -12.19 16.46
C LYS A 119 5.32 -12.48 17.42
N SER A 120 4.96 -13.74 17.58
CA SER A 120 3.87 -14.16 18.48
C SER A 120 4.07 -13.74 19.95
N SER A 121 5.26 -13.30 20.37
CA SER A 121 5.54 -12.76 21.70
C SER A 121 5.08 -11.32 21.90
N ASP A 122 4.78 -10.61 20.80
CA ASP A 122 4.54 -9.17 20.77
C ASP A 122 3.06 -8.84 20.46
N LEU A 123 2.19 -9.87 20.48
CA LEU A 123 0.75 -9.79 20.29
C LEU A 123 -0.01 -10.03 21.60
#